data_AF-A0A5J6IGW1-F1
#
_entry.id   AF-A0A5J6IGW1-F1
#
_cell.length_a   1.000
_cell.length_b   1.000
_cell.length_c   1.000
_cell.angle_alpha   90.00
_cell.angle_beta   90.00
_cell.angle_gamma   90.00
#
_symmetry.space_group_name_H-M   'P 1'
#
loop_
_entity.id
_entity.type
_entity.pdbx_description
1 polymer ?
#
loop_
_entity_poly.entity_id
_entity_poly.type
_entity_poly.pdbx_seq_one_letter_code
_entity_poly.pdbx_strand_id
1 'polypeptide(L)'
;MVAKAESINGNANLLIEIAGFLHEGRPDDELTTMARAPRAPEDVAKQVARFAGFADDQYLDAVALFAALSTRLRTTGSDFVKIDDDTAQRFLDNVLEYGQYVAPEAR
;
A
#
# COMPACT_ATOMS: atom_id res chain seq x y z
N MET A 1 18.00 3.11 -11.73
CA MET A 1 17.21 3.98 -10.82
C MET A 1 17.00 3.20 -9.54
N VAL A 2 17.60 3.62 -8.42
CA VAL A 2 17.46 2.92 -7.13
C VAL A 2 16.29 3.54 -6.38
N ALA A 3 15.35 2.71 -5.90
CA ALA A 3 14.23 3.17 -5.09
C ALA A 3 14.72 3.67 -3.72
N LYS A 4 14.16 4.77 -3.23
CA LYS A 4 14.47 5.33 -1.89
C LYS A 4 13.49 4.78 -0.85
N ALA A 5 13.97 4.51 0.37
CA ALA A 5 13.14 3.99 1.48
C ALA A 5 11.90 4.86 1.76
N GLU A 6 12.06 6.18 1.77
CA GLU A 6 10.95 7.14 1.93
C GLU A 6 9.87 6.99 0.84
N SER A 7 10.28 6.74 -0.41
CA SER A 7 9.36 6.52 -1.52
C SER A 7 8.63 5.18 -1.41
N ILE A 8 9.29 4.13 -0.90
CA ILE A 8 8.67 2.82 -0.66
C ILE A 8 7.61 2.90 0.43
N ASN A 9 7.94 3.58 1.54
CA ASN A 9 7.01 3.78 2.65
C ASN A 9 5.85 4.70 2.26
N GLY A 10 6.12 5.76 1.49
CA GLY A 10 5.08 6.66 0.96
C GLY A 10 4.08 5.92 0.06
N ASN A 11 4.57 5.07 -0.84
CA ASN A 11 3.71 4.25 -1.71
C ASN A 11 2.89 3.23 -0.91
N ALA A 12 3.47 2.66 0.16
CA ALA A 12 2.72 1.76 1.05
C ALA A 12 1.54 2.47 1.72
N ASN A 13 1.74 3.70 2.20
CA ASN A 13 0.68 4.50 2.83
C ASN A 13 -0.42 4.88 1.82
N LEU A 14 -0.05 5.31 0.61
CA LEU A 14 -1.03 5.67 -0.41
C LEU A 14 -1.93 4.47 -0.76
N LEU A 15 -1.37 3.26 -0.87
CA LEU A 15 -2.15 2.07 -1.20
C LEU A 15 -3.16 1.70 -0.10
N ILE A 16 -2.80 1.83 1.18
CA ILE A 16 -3.75 1.55 2.26
C ILE A 16 -4.82 2.64 2.37
N GLU A 17 -4.49 3.90 2.06
CA GLU A 17 -5.46 4.99 1.99
C GLU A 17 -6.47 4.76 0.85
N ILE A 18 -6.03 4.37 -0.35
CA ILE A 18 -6.93 4.02 -1.45
C ILE A 18 -7.86 2.87 -1.07
N ALA A 19 -7.32 1.84 -0.41
CA ALA A 19 -8.14 0.73 0.10
C ALA A 19 -9.19 1.21 1.12
N GLY A 20 -8.81 2.14 2.01
CA GLY A 20 -9.71 2.78 2.97
C GLY A 20 -10.83 3.59 2.29
N PHE A 21 -10.48 4.44 1.33
CA PHE A 21 -11.47 5.24 0.58
C PHE A 21 -12.43 4.38 -0.23
N LEU A 22 -11.95 3.30 -0.85
CA LEU A 22 -12.82 2.34 -1.51
C LEU A 22 -13.77 1.68 -0.51
N HIS A 23 -13.29 1.38 0.70
CA HIS A 23 -14.13 0.80 1.74
C HIS A 23 -15.22 1.73 2.25
N GLU A 24 -14.92 3.01 2.37
CA GLU A 24 -15.87 4.07 2.72
C GLU A 24 -16.88 4.31 1.60
N GLY A 25 -16.43 4.27 0.34
CA GLY A 25 -17.25 4.46 -0.87
C GLY A 25 -17.89 3.19 -1.42
N ARG A 26 -17.93 2.10 -0.63
CA ARG A 26 -18.46 0.81 -1.08
C ARG A 26 -19.86 1.01 -1.68
N PRO A 27 -20.20 0.31 -2.78
CA PRO A 27 -21.56 0.35 -3.29
C PRO A 27 -22.49 -0.15 -2.19
N ASP A 28 -23.36 0.74 -1.68
CA ASP A 28 -24.33 0.35 -0.67
C ASP A 28 -25.27 -0.69 -1.29
N ASP A 29 -25.67 -1.67 -0.47
CA ASP A 29 -26.62 -2.71 -0.85
C ASP A 29 -27.94 -2.07 -1.35
N GLU A 30 -28.19 -0.83 -0.92
CA GLU A 30 -29.29 0.04 -1.34
C GLU A 30 -29.34 0.32 -2.85
N LEU A 31 -28.19 0.40 -3.56
CA LEU A 31 -28.16 0.55 -5.03
C LEU A 31 -28.92 -0.59 -5.73
N THR A 32 -28.87 -1.79 -5.16
CA THR A 32 -29.66 -2.92 -5.67
C THR A 32 -31.11 -2.86 -5.22
N THR A 33 -31.42 -2.30 -4.05
CA THR A 33 -32.79 -2.26 -3.52
C THR A 33 -33.75 -1.38 -4.33
N MET A 34 -33.22 -0.35 -5.01
CA MET A 34 -34.02 0.55 -5.85
C MET A 34 -34.37 -0.06 -7.22
N ALA A 35 -33.57 -1.01 -7.70
CA ALA A 35 -33.80 -1.71 -8.96
C ALA A 35 -34.27 -3.16 -8.80
N ARG A 36 -34.70 -3.58 -7.60
CA ARG A 36 -35.27 -4.91 -7.35
C ARG A 36 -36.75 -4.98 -7.74
N ALA A 37 -37.23 -6.16 -8.11
CA ALA A 37 -38.65 -6.41 -8.25
C ALA A 37 -39.39 -6.12 -6.92
N PRO A 38 -40.60 -5.53 -6.94
CA PRO A 38 -41.41 -5.18 -8.11
C PRO A 38 -41.18 -3.76 -8.67
N ARG A 39 -40.15 -3.03 -8.19
CA ARG A 39 -39.91 -1.62 -8.55
C ARG A 39 -39.34 -1.45 -9.96
N ALA A 40 -38.73 -2.50 -10.50
CA ALA A 40 -38.23 -2.57 -11.86
C ALA A 40 -38.79 -3.82 -12.58
N PRO A 41 -38.86 -3.79 -13.92
CA PRO A 41 -39.08 -4.99 -14.73
C PRO A 41 -38.11 -6.12 -14.34
N GLU A 42 -38.58 -7.37 -14.43
CA GLU A 42 -37.84 -8.54 -13.94
C GLU A 42 -36.47 -8.71 -14.62
N ASP A 43 -36.39 -8.44 -15.92
CA ASP A 43 -35.16 -8.47 -16.71
C ASP A 43 -34.16 -7.40 -16.26
N VAL A 44 -34.62 -6.17 -16.03
CA VAL A 44 -33.81 -5.07 -15.49
C VAL A 44 -33.30 -5.43 -14.10
N ALA A 45 -34.17 -5.92 -13.22
CA ALA A 45 -33.80 -6.32 -11.88
C ALA A 45 -32.72 -7.41 -11.87
N LYS A 46 -32.83 -8.40 -12.76
CA LYS A 46 -31.81 -9.45 -12.93
C LYS A 46 -30.46 -8.89 -13.40
N GLN A 47 -30.45 -7.97 -14.36
CA GLN A 47 -29.19 -7.39 -14.84
C GLN A 47 -28.53 -6.50 -13.78
N VAL A 48 -29.31 -5.71 -13.05
CA VAL A 48 -28.76 -4.87 -11.97
C VAL A 48 -28.20 -5.73 -10.83
N ALA A 49 -28.88 -6.81 -10.45
CA ALA A 49 -28.36 -7.74 -9.45
C ALA A 49 -27.04 -8.38 -9.90
N ARG A 50 -26.94 -8.78 -11.18
CA ARG A 50 -25.70 -9.34 -11.73
C ARG A 50 -24.55 -8.32 -11.76
N PHE A 51 -24.84 -7.09 -12.17
CA PHE A 51 -23.86 -6.02 -12.17
C PHE A 51 -23.37 -5.69 -10.76
N ALA A 52 -24.27 -5.59 -9.80
CA ALA A 52 -23.93 -5.28 -8.42
C ALA A 52 -23.05 -6.36 -7.78
N GLY A 53 -23.36 -7.64 -8.01
CA GLY A 53 -22.50 -8.73 -7.55
C GLY A 53 -21.10 -8.66 -8.17
N PHE A 54 -21.01 -8.42 -9.48
CA PHE A 54 -19.71 -8.22 -10.14
C PHE A 54 -18.95 -7.01 -9.57
N ALA A 55 -19.64 -5.89 -9.36
CA ALA A 55 -19.02 -4.68 -8.82
C ALA A 55 -18.51 -4.88 -7.39
N ASP A 56 -19.25 -5.61 -6.55
CA ASP A 56 -18.83 -5.97 -5.19
C ASP A 56 -17.60 -6.88 -5.20
N ASP A 57 -17.58 -7.92 -6.04
CA ASP A 57 -16.43 -8.83 -6.21
C ASP A 57 -15.17 -8.04 -6.63
N GLN A 58 -15.28 -7.19 -7.66
CA GLN A 58 -14.14 -6.38 -8.13
C GLN A 58 -13.65 -5.39 -7.07
N TYR A 59 -14.58 -4.83 -6.28
CA TYR A 59 -14.24 -3.94 -5.18
C TYR A 59 -13.47 -4.68 -4.07
N LEU A 60 -13.94 -5.86 -3.65
CA LEU A 60 -13.27 -6.69 -2.64
C LEU A 60 -11.86 -7.12 -3.09
N ASP A 61 -11.73 -7.54 -4.35
CA ASP A 61 -10.44 -7.91 -4.95
C ASP A 61 -9.46 -6.73 -4.96
N ALA A 62 -9.92 -5.53 -5.33
CA ALA A 62 -9.08 -4.33 -5.36
C ALA A 62 -8.60 -3.93 -3.96
N VAL A 63 -9.50 -3.93 -2.98
CA VAL A 63 -9.15 -3.64 -1.57
C VAL A 63 -8.12 -4.63 -1.05
N ALA A 64 -8.34 -5.93 -1.29
CA ALA A 64 -7.40 -6.97 -0.88
C ALA A 64 -6.03 -6.80 -1.53
N LEU A 65 -5.99 -6.50 -2.84
CA LEU A 65 -4.75 -6.27 -3.58
C LEU A 65 -3.98 -5.07 -3.03
N PHE A 66 -4.63 -3.93 -2.82
CA PHE A 66 -3.97 -2.73 -2.32
C PHE A 66 -3.44 -2.91 -0.89
N ALA A 67 -4.21 -3.55 -0.01
CA ALA A 67 -3.75 -3.88 1.33
C ALA A 67 -2.54 -4.83 1.32
N ALA A 68 -2.56 -5.84 0.45
CA ALA A 68 -1.46 -6.78 0.29
C ALA A 68 -0.19 -6.11 -0.25
N LEU A 69 -0.33 -5.26 -1.27
CA LEU A 69 0.80 -4.50 -1.85
C LEU A 69 1.37 -3.50 -0.84
N SER A 70 0.52 -2.78 -0.11
CA SER A 70 0.94 -1.88 0.98
C SER A 70 1.79 -2.64 2.01
N THR A 71 1.30 -3.80 2.45
CA THR A 71 2.02 -4.65 3.41
C THR A 71 3.39 -5.08 2.87
N ARG A 72 3.45 -5.53 1.61
CA ARG A 72 4.71 -5.94 0.97
C ARG A 72 5.72 -4.80 0.84
N LEU A 73 5.25 -3.61 0.45
CA LEU A 73 6.11 -2.43 0.39
C LEU A 73 6.62 -2.02 1.77
N ARG A 74 5.78 -2.10 2.81
CA ARG A 74 6.18 -1.77 4.19
C ARG A 74 7.23 -2.74 4.74
N THR A 75 7.09 -4.03 4.45
CA THR A 75 8.13 -5.03 4.77
C THR A 75 9.43 -4.71 4.04
N THR A 76 9.35 -4.43 2.74
CA THR A 76 10.53 -4.10 1.92
C THR A 76 11.23 -2.83 2.40
N GLY A 77 10.47 -1.79 2.74
CA GLY A 77 11.00 -0.54 3.30
C GLY A 77 11.68 -0.76 4.65
N SER A 78 11.09 -1.59 5.51
CA SER A 78 11.67 -1.92 6.83
C SER A 78 12.99 -2.70 6.69
N ASP A 79 13.03 -3.68 5.77
CA ASP A 79 14.26 -4.44 5.51
C ASP A 79 15.34 -3.57 4.87
N PHE A 80 14.97 -2.61 4.01
CA PHE A 80 15.90 -1.65 3.44
C PHE A 80 16.53 -0.73 4.50
N VAL A 81 15.74 -0.23 5.45
CA VAL A 81 16.26 0.59 6.57
C VAL A 81 17.25 -0.19 7.42
N LYS A 82 16.97 -1.46 7.74
CA LYS A 82 17.92 -2.31 8.50
C LYS A 82 19.27 -2.46 7.80
N ILE A 83 19.26 -2.66 6.47
CA ILE A 83 20.50 -2.80 5.69
C ILE A 83 21.32 -1.50 5.72
N ASP A 84 20.64 -0.34 5.65
CA ASP A 84 21.30 0.97 5.72
C ASP A 84 21.91 1.21 7.11
N ASP A 85 21.17 0.89 8.17
CA ASP A 85 21.66 0.96 9.56
C ASP A 85 22.87 0.05 9.77
N ASP A 86 22.84 -1.20 9.31
CA ASP A 86 23.97 -2.13 9.38
C ASP A 86 25.19 -1.59 8.62
N THR A 87 24.96 -0.89 7.51
CA THR A 87 26.02 -0.27 6.70
C THR A 87 26.64 0.92 7.43
N ALA A 88 25.82 1.78 8.02
CA ALA A 88 26.27 2.91 8.84
C ALA A 88 27.02 2.42 10.09
N GLN A 89 26.54 1.36 10.74
CA GLN A 89 27.19 0.73 11.89
C GLN A 89 28.58 0.21 11.50
N ARG A 90 28.70 -0.58 10.42
CA ARG A 90 30.00 -1.05 9.94
C ARG A 90 30.95 0.09 9.56
N PHE A 91 30.43 1.17 8.99
CA PHE A 91 31.23 2.34 8.69
C PHE A 91 31.80 2.97 9.96
N LEU A 92 30.96 3.16 10.99
CA LEU A 92 31.38 3.69 12.29
C LEU A 92 32.41 2.76 12.96
N ASP A 93 32.18 1.45 12.94
CA ASP A 93 33.11 0.46 13.49
C ASP A 93 34.48 0.55 12.80
N ASN A 94 34.52 0.69 11.47
CA ASN A 94 35.77 0.87 10.72
C ASN A 94 36.49 2.18 11.08
N VAL A 95 35.74 3.28 11.26
CA VAL A 95 36.32 4.57 11.70
C VAL A 95 36.90 4.44 13.10
N LEU A 96 36.25 3.72 14.00
CA LEU A 96 36.73 3.52 15.37
C LEU A 96 37.94 2.57 15.43
N GLU A 97 37.94 1.52 14.62
CA GLU A 97 39.00 0.49 14.64
C GLU A 97 40.27 0.94 13.88
N TYR A 98 40.11 1.59 12.73
CA TYR A 98 41.22 1.93 11.83
C TYR A 98 41.43 3.43 11.63
N GLY A 99 40.58 4.28 12.22
CA GLY A 99 40.70 5.73 12.09
C GLY A 99 41.95 6.26 12.77
N GLN A 100 42.74 7.05 12.03
CA GLN A 100 43.82 7.85 12.59
C GLN A 100 43.41 9.32 12.66
N TYR A 101 43.57 9.93 13.83
CA TYR A 101 43.39 11.36 13.98
C TYR A 101 44.51 12.10 13.24
N VAL A 102 44.14 12.95 12.28
CA VAL A 102 45.05 13.88 11.62
C VAL A 102 44.72 15.28 12.12
N ALA A 103 45.66 15.88 12.85
CA ALA A 103 45.51 17.25 13.33
C ALA A 103 45.44 18.23 12.15
N PRO A 104 44.63 19.30 12.22
CA PRO A 104 44.44 20.23 11.10
C PRO A 104 45.73 20.86 10.58
N GLU A 105 46.75 21.00 11.42
CA GLU A 105 48.05 21.58 11.05
C GLU A 105 48.95 20.62 10.24
N ALA A 106 48.53 19.35 10.08
CA ALA A 106 49.28 18.30 9.37
C ALA A 106 48.76 18.02 7.94
N ARG A 107 47.92 18.91 7.39
CA ARG A 107 47.28 18.76 6.07
C ARG A 107 47.83 19.72 5.01
#